data_AF-A0A522X945-F1
#
_entry.id   AF-A0A522X945-F1
#
_cell.length_a   1.000
_cell.length_b   1.000
_cell.length_c   1.000
_cell.angle_alpha   90.00
_cell.angle_beta   90.00
_cell.angle_gamma   90.00
#
_symmetry.space_group_name_H-M   'P 1'
#
loop_
_entity.id
_entity.type
_entity.pdbx_description
1 polymer ?
#
loop_
_entity_poly.entity_id
_entity_poly.type
_entity_poly.pdbx_seq_one_letter_code
_entity_poly.pdbx_strand_id
1 'polypeptide(L)'
;GIACKCRPDWFNGDVITDLKSCVDASAAGFSRSIATLGYDVQAAFYVDGVKAATGMELPFIFIAAEKEPPHAVAVYRADPEVIEVGRRKYLAALQLLKWCQESGSWPAYQPSGEIELISLPRWAANAEDFELYAA
;
A
#
# COMPACT_ATOMS: atom_id res chain seq x y z
N GLY A 1 -22.85 5.28 0.72
CA GLY A 1 -21.45 4.81 0.62
C GLY A 1 -21.23 3.69 1.61
N ILE A 2 -20.00 3.16 1.70
CA ILE A 2 -19.63 2.14 2.69
C ILE A 2 -19.14 2.83 3.97
N ALA A 3 -19.60 2.37 5.14
CA ALA A 3 -19.09 2.85 6.42
C ALA A 3 -17.61 2.44 6.58
N CYS A 4 -16.75 3.41 6.89
CA CYS A 4 -15.31 3.23 6.97
C CYS A 4 -14.81 3.49 8.39
N LYS A 5 -13.70 2.84 8.78
CA LYS A 5 -13.05 3.03 10.07
C LYS A 5 -11.54 3.00 9.89
N CYS A 6 -10.84 3.97 10.47
CA CYS A 6 -9.39 3.97 10.62
C CYS A 6 -9.01 4.17 12.10
N ARG A 7 -7.78 3.81 12.46
CA ARG A 7 -7.18 4.11 13.76
C ARG A 7 -5.67 4.28 13.54
N PRO A 8 -5.17 5.53 13.41
CA PRO A 8 -3.74 5.81 13.39
C PRO A 8 -3.05 5.23 14.62
N ASP A 9 -1.80 4.78 14.46
CA ASP A 9 -0.96 4.38 15.61
C ASP A 9 -0.69 5.59 16.51
N TRP A 10 -0.47 6.75 15.89
CA TRP A 10 -0.36 8.02 16.59
C TRP A 10 -0.99 9.17 15.80
N PHE A 11 -1.62 10.08 16.54
CA PHE A 11 -2.30 11.27 16.02
C PHE A 11 -2.36 12.34 17.12
N ASN A 12 -1.93 13.55 16.81
CA ASN A 12 -1.94 14.68 17.76
C ASN A 12 -2.77 15.89 17.29
N GLY A 13 -3.44 15.82 16.14
CA GLY A 13 -4.15 16.94 15.53
C GLY A 13 -3.42 17.62 14.37
N ASP A 14 -2.08 17.46 14.29
CA ASP A 14 -1.26 18.10 13.26
C ASP A 14 -0.69 17.10 12.23
N VAL A 15 -0.56 15.83 12.63
CA VAL A 15 0.04 14.79 11.80
C VAL A 15 -0.56 13.42 12.11
N ILE A 16 -0.60 12.58 11.08
CA ILE A 16 -0.97 11.18 11.18
C ILE A 16 0.31 10.35 11.08
N THR A 17 0.53 9.42 12.00
CA THR A 17 1.75 8.61 12.01
C THR A 17 1.44 7.13 12.16
N ASP A 18 2.22 6.31 11.46
CA ASP A 18 2.12 4.86 11.45
C ASP A 18 3.53 4.24 11.52
N LEU A 19 3.72 3.27 12.43
CA LEU A 19 4.98 2.59 12.66
C LEU A 19 5.00 1.26 11.89
N LYS A 20 6.02 1.10 11.04
CA LYS A 20 6.24 -0.11 10.25
C LYS A 20 7.57 -0.75 10.61
N SER A 21 7.51 -1.98 11.10
CA SER A 21 8.68 -2.86 11.07
C SER A 21 8.95 -3.28 9.62
N CYS A 22 10.19 -3.21 9.14
CA CYS A 22 10.56 -3.47 7.75
C CYS A 22 11.88 -4.26 7.64
N VAL A 23 12.20 -4.71 6.43
CA VAL A 23 13.47 -5.39 6.13
C VAL A 23 14.56 -4.39 5.73
N ASP A 24 14.17 -3.34 5.02
CA ASP A 24 15.07 -2.33 4.46
C ASP A 24 14.41 -0.96 4.67
N ALA A 25 14.94 -0.19 5.62
CA ALA A 25 14.42 1.14 5.95
C ALA A 25 14.96 2.22 5.02
N SER A 26 15.87 1.90 4.08
CA SER A 26 16.33 2.87 3.07
C SER A 26 15.16 3.38 2.23
N ALA A 27 15.28 4.57 1.64
CA ALA A 27 14.20 5.15 0.84
C ALA A 27 13.78 4.22 -0.32
N ALA A 28 14.74 3.54 -0.96
CA ALA A 28 14.47 2.61 -2.05
C ALA A 28 13.74 1.34 -1.55
N GLY A 29 14.20 0.76 -0.43
CA GLY A 29 13.57 -0.42 0.17
C GLY A 29 12.18 -0.16 0.69
N PHE A 30 12.02 0.94 1.42
CA PHE A 30 10.75 1.31 2.00
C PHE A 30 9.75 1.75 0.92
N SER A 31 10.18 2.47 -0.12
CA SER A 31 9.32 2.79 -1.27
C SER A 31 8.80 1.53 -1.97
N ARG A 32 9.62 0.48 -2.12
CA ARG A 32 9.14 -0.81 -2.64
C ARG A 32 8.10 -1.42 -1.71
N SER A 33 8.35 -1.38 -0.41
CA SER A 33 7.42 -1.90 0.62
C SER A 33 6.08 -1.16 0.58
N ILE A 34 6.07 0.15 0.38
CA ILE A 34 4.85 0.95 0.22
C ILE A 34 4.00 0.40 -0.93
N ALA A 35 4.62 0.16 -2.08
CA ALA A 35 3.93 -0.31 -3.27
C ALA A 35 3.43 -1.76 -3.16
N THR A 36 4.22 -2.66 -2.56
CA THR A 36 3.91 -4.09 -2.51
C THR A 36 2.97 -4.47 -1.36
N LEU A 37 3.05 -3.76 -0.23
CA LEU A 37 2.25 -4.07 0.96
C LEU A 37 1.00 -3.17 1.09
N GLY A 38 0.77 -2.27 0.14
CA GLY A 38 -0.41 -1.41 0.10
C GLY A 38 -0.40 -0.32 1.17
N TYR A 39 0.77 0.16 1.58
CA TYR A 39 0.85 1.25 2.57
C TYR A 39 0.40 2.59 2.01
N ASP A 40 0.44 2.77 0.69
CA ASP A 40 -0.17 3.89 0.00
C ASP A 40 -1.69 3.92 0.21
N VAL A 41 -2.36 2.77 0.09
CA VAL A 41 -3.79 2.59 0.37
C VAL A 41 -4.10 2.99 1.82
N GLN A 42 -3.31 2.49 2.78
CA GLN A 42 -3.48 2.83 4.20
C GLN A 42 -3.33 4.33 4.44
N ALA A 43 -2.26 4.94 3.93
CA ALA A 43 -1.97 6.36 4.15
C ALA A 43 -3.09 7.24 3.60
N ALA A 44 -3.52 6.99 2.35
CA ALA A 44 -4.63 7.72 1.74
C ALA A 44 -5.93 7.56 2.52
N PHE A 45 -6.25 6.33 2.93
CA PHE A 45 -7.46 6.03 3.70
C PHE A 45 -7.49 6.75 5.05
N TYR A 46 -6.33 6.89 5.71
CA TYR A 46 -6.24 7.59 6.99
C TYR A 46 -6.32 9.11 6.79
N VAL A 47 -5.62 9.67 5.79
CA VAL A 47 -5.69 11.09 5.46
C VAL A 47 -7.14 11.50 5.17
N ASP A 48 -7.83 10.77 4.30
CA ASP A 48 -9.21 11.09 3.93
C ASP A 48 -10.19 10.83 5.08
N GLY A 49 -9.98 9.77 5.87
CA GLY A 49 -10.79 9.49 7.05
C GLY A 49 -10.67 10.56 8.13
N VAL A 50 -9.45 11.02 8.42
CA VAL A 50 -9.19 12.10 9.37
C VAL A 50 -9.72 13.43 8.84
N LYS A 51 -9.53 13.72 7.55
CA LYS A 51 -10.12 14.91 6.92
C LYS A 51 -11.64 14.92 7.00
N ALA A 52 -12.28 13.78 6.76
CA ALA A 52 -13.73 13.66 6.90
C ALA A 52 -14.22 13.87 8.35
N ALA A 53 -13.43 13.43 9.34
CA ALA A 53 -13.78 13.55 10.76
C ALA A 53 -13.48 14.93 11.36
N THR A 54 -12.46 15.63 10.86
CA THR A 54 -11.91 16.85 11.48
C THR A 54 -12.01 18.10 10.58
N GLY A 55 -12.23 17.92 9.29
CA GLY A 55 -12.16 18.99 8.27
C GLY A 55 -10.73 19.33 7.81
N MET A 56 -9.70 18.75 8.42
CA MET A 56 -8.30 19.09 8.13
C MET A 56 -7.60 17.99 7.34
N GLU A 57 -6.93 18.38 6.26
CA GLU A 57 -6.02 17.49 5.54
C GLU A 57 -4.63 17.59 6.15
N LEU A 58 -4.15 16.48 6.72
CA LEU A 58 -2.91 16.43 7.49
C LEU A 58 -1.86 15.57 6.80
N PRO A 59 -0.56 15.86 6.99
CA PRO A 59 0.50 15.00 6.48
C PRO A 59 0.45 13.61 7.11
N PHE A 60 0.81 12.60 6.31
CA PHE A 60 1.00 11.23 6.77
C PHE A 60 2.50 10.93 6.87
N ILE A 61 2.94 10.40 8.02
CA ILE A 61 4.33 10.06 8.29
C ILE A 61 4.44 8.56 8.55
N PHE A 62 5.34 7.92 7.81
CA PHE A 62 5.81 6.58 8.08
C PHE A 62 7.04 6.63 8.98
N ILE A 63 7.06 5.78 10.00
CA ILE A 63 8.28 5.44 10.74
C ILE A 63 8.66 4.01 10.33
N ALA A 64 9.75 3.86 9.58
CA ALA A 64 10.26 2.57 9.15
C ALA A 64 11.38 2.12 10.09
N ALA A 65 11.21 0.98 10.77
CA ALA A 65 12.20 0.42 11.69
C ALA A 65 12.62 -0.98 11.22
N GLU A 66 13.92 -1.22 11.04
CA GLU A 66 14.41 -2.52 10.59
C GLU A 66 14.25 -3.60 11.68
N LYS A 67 13.79 -4.78 11.25
CA LYS A 67 13.57 -5.92 12.14
C LYS A 67 14.87 -6.51 12.67
N GLU A 68 15.94 -6.48 11.88
CA GLU A 68 17.24 -7.07 12.20
C GLU A 68 18.29 -6.00 12.50
N PRO A 69 19.35 -6.32 13.26
CA PRO A 69 20.47 -5.41 13.52
C PRO A 69 21.06 -4.81 12.23
N PRO A 70 21.38 -3.51 12.19
CA PRO A 70 21.51 -2.60 13.34
C PRO A 70 20.19 -1.93 13.80
N HIS A 71 19.02 -2.41 13.35
CA HIS A 71 17.70 -1.82 13.64
C HIS A 71 17.62 -0.36 13.19
N ALA A 72 18.09 -0.08 11.98
CA ALA A 72 18.06 1.28 11.46
C ALA A 72 16.61 1.80 11.40
N VAL A 73 16.46 3.10 11.67
CA VAL A 73 15.17 3.79 11.64
C VAL A 73 15.24 4.94 10.66
N ALA A 74 14.20 5.06 9.84
CA ALA A 74 14.01 6.20 8.96
C ALA A 74 12.57 6.71 9.06
N VAL A 75 12.42 8.02 8.90
CA VAL A 75 11.12 8.70 8.95
C VAL A 75 10.84 9.33 7.59
N TYR A 76 9.71 8.98 7.01
CA TYR A 76 9.32 9.43 5.67
C TYR A 76 7.96 10.09 5.71
N ARG A 77 7.87 11.28 5.12
CA ARG A 77 6.58 11.86 4.77
C ARG A 77 6.06 11.20 3.51
N ALA A 78 4.79 10.80 3.51
CA ALA A 78 4.13 10.33 2.29
C ALA A 78 4.05 11.48 1.29
N ASP A 79 4.56 11.23 0.07
CA ASP A 79 4.43 12.15 -1.04
C ASP A 79 2.95 12.31 -1.45
N PRO A 80 2.50 13.48 -1.92
CA PRO A 80 1.14 13.65 -2.43
C PRO A 80 0.74 12.63 -3.50
N GLU A 81 1.68 12.20 -4.36
CA GLU A 81 1.41 11.16 -5.37
C GLU A 81 1.12 9.79 -4.73
N VAL A 82 1.82 9.42 -3.66
CA VAL A 82 1.55 8.20 -2.89
C VAL A 82 0.12 8.23 -2.35
N ILE A 83 -0.32 9.37 -1.82
CA ILE A 83 -1.68 9.56 -1.32
C ILE A 83 -2.71 9.44 -2.46
N GLU A 84 -2.47 10.06 -3.61
CA GLU A 84 -3.44 10.01 -4.73
C GLU A 84 -3.53 8.62 -5.37
N VAL A 85 -2.42 7.90 -5.50
CA VAL A 85 -2.43 6.50 -5.96
C VAL A 85 -3.19 5.62 -4.97
N GLY A 86 -2.92 5.75 -3.67
CA GLY A 86 -3.62 5.02 -2.62
C GLY A 86 -5.12 5.32 -2.60
N ARG A 87 -5.50 6.58 -2.83
CA ARG A 87 -6.89 7.03 -2.89
C ARG A 87 -7.68 6.36 -3.99
N ARG A 88 -7.15 6.36 -5.21
CA ARG A 88 -7.76 5.65 -6.34
C ARG A 88 -7.93 4.17 -6.06
N LYS A 89 -6.93 3.52 -5.46
CA LYS A 89 -6.98 2.10 -5.09
C LYS A 89 -8.08 1.80 -4.06
N TYR A 90 -8.13 2.54 -2.94
CA TYR A 90 -9.11 2.23 -1.90
C TYR A 90 -10.54 2.56 -2.36
N LEU A 91 -10.74 3.61 -3.16
CA LEU A 91 -12.07 3.95 -3.69
C LEU A 91 -12.59 2.85 -4.63
N ALA A 92 -11.74 2.32 -5.51
CA ALA A 92 -12.07 1.16 -6.33
C ALA A 92 -12.42 -0.08 -5.48
N ALA A 93 -11.66 -0.32 -4.41
CA ALA A 93 -11.94 -1.41 -3.48
C ALA A 93 -13.28 -1.24 -2.75
N LEU A 94 -13.64 -0.01 -2.32
CA LEU A 94 -14.93 0.28 -1.71
C LEU A 94 -16.09 0.12 -2.71
N GLN A 95 -15.88 0.47 -3.98
CA GLN A 95 -16.86 0.25 -5.04
C GLN A 95 -17.09 -1.25 -5.28
N LEU A 96 -16.02 -2.04 -5.36
CA LEU A 96 -16.11 -3.49 -5.47
C LEU A 96 -16.82 -4.09 -4.26
N LEU A 97 -16.43 -3.69 -3.04
CA LEU A 97 -17.06 -4.15 -1.80
C LEU A 97 -18.56 -3.86 -1.78
N LYS A 98 -18.97 -2.65 -2.20
CA LYS A 98 -20.38 -2.28 -2.31
C LYS A 98 -21.12 -3.21 -3.26
N TRP A 99 -20.57 -3.44 -4.46
CA TRP A 99 -21.18 -4.34 -5.43
C TRP A 99 -21.27 -5.78 -4.90
N CYS A 100 -20.24 -6.29 -4.21
CA CYS A 100 -20.27 -7.62 -3.61
C CYS A 100 -21.39 -7.75 -2.56
N GLN A 101 -21.56 -6.74 -1.71
CA GLN A 101 -22.62 -6.70 -0.71
C GLN A 101 -24.03 -6.63 -1.32
N GLU A 102 -24.20 -5.87 -2.41
CA GLU A 102 -25.50 -5.70 -3.08
C GLU A 102 -25.88 -6.93 -3.93
N SER A 103 -24.91 -7.57 -4.58
CA SER A 103 -25.15 -8.72 -5.46
C SER A 103 -25.10 -10.07 -4.75
N GLY A 104 -24.49 -10.14 -3.56
CA GLY A 104 -24.17 -11.40 -2.89
C GLY A 104 -23.04 -12.20 -3.54
N SER A 105 -22.35 -11.64 -4.54
CA SER A 105 -21.27 -12.28 -5.28
C SER A 105 -19.89 -11.82 -4.79
N TRP A 106 -18.94 -12.75 -4.68
CA TRP A 106 -17.59 -12.51 -4.16
C TRP A 106 -16.55 -13.11 -5.11
N PRO A 107 -16.24 -12.43 -6.22
CA PRO A 107 -15.34 -12.95 -7.24
C PRO A 107 -13.94 -13.21 -6.66
N ALA A 108 -13.40 -14.39 -6.96
CA ALA A 108 -12.04 -14.79 -6.60
C ALA A 108 -11.12 -14.68 -7.84
N TYR A 109 -10.04 -15.46 -7.89
CA TYR A 109 -9.06 -15.39 -8.97
C TYR A 109 -9.62 -15.78 -10.35
N GLN A 110 -10.59 -16.71 -10.42
CA GLN A 110 -11.16 -17.24 -11.67
C GLN A 110 -12.69 -17.25 -11.54
N PRO A 111 -13.34 -16.08 -11.63
CA PRO A 111 -14.77 -15.97 -11.37
C PRO A 111 -15.64 -16.77 -12.35
N SER A 112 -15.10 -17.18 -13.50
CA SER A 112 -15.79 -18.00 -14.51
C SER A 112 -15.24 -19.45 -14.59
N GLY A 113 -14.31 -19.85 -13.72
CA GLY A 113 -13.69 -21.18 -13.69
C GLY A 113 -12.66 -21.46 -14.80
N GLU A 114 -12.20 -20.43 -15.49
CA GLU A 114 -11.20 -20.50 -16.55
C GLU A 114 -9.79 -20.84 -16.03
N ILE A 115 -9.06 -21.71 -16.73
CA ILE A 115 -7.63 -21.92 -16.45
C ILE A 115 -6.86 -20.85 -17.23
N GLU A 116 -6.17 -19.97 -16.51
CA GLU A 116 -5.39 -18.88 -17.10
C GLU A 116 -3.95 -19.31 -17.42
N LEU A 117 -3.41 -18.78 -18.52
CA LEU A 117 -1.99 -18.89 -18.81
C LEU A 117 -1.21 -17.97 -17.87
N ILE A 118 -0.22 -18.53 -17.15
CA ILE A 118 0.68 -17.75 -16.32
C ILE A 118 2.03 -17.55 -17.02
N SER A 119 2.57 -16.34 -16.94
CA SER A 119 3.86 -15.98 -17.52
C SER A 119 4.86 -15.60 -16.43
N LEU A 120 6.16 -15.71 -16.74
CA LEU A 120 7.20 -15.17 -15.87
C LEU A 120 6.99 -13.67 -15.65
N PRO A 121 7.22 -13.15 -14.44
CA PRO A 121 7.20 -11.70 -14.23
C PRO A 121 8.31 -11.03 -15.05
N ARG A 122 8.12 -9.77 -15.44
CA ARG A 122 9.04 -9.05 -16.35
C ARG A 122 10.51 -9.11 -15.91
N TRP A 123 10.77 -9.02 -14.61
CA TRP A 123 12.13 -9.08 -14.07
C TRP A 123 12.79 -10.47 -14.21
N ALA A 124 12.01 -11.55 -14.33
CA ALA A 124 12.50 -12.91 -14.54
C ALA A 124 12.46 -13.34 -16.02
N ALA A 125 11.68 -12.64 -16.85
CA ALA A 125 11.52 -12.94 -18.27
C ALA A 125 12.71 -12.48 -19.13
N ASN A 126 13.59 -11.64 -18.58
CA ASN A 126 14.79 -11.17 -19.27
C ASN A 126 15.89 -12.25 -19.19
N ALA A 127 16.06 -13.05 -20.24
CA ALA A 127 17.05 -14.12 -20.32
C ALA A 127 18.48 -13.64 -20.65
N GLU A 128 18.65 -12.36 -21.03
CA GLU A 128 19.95 -11.77 -21.42
C GLU A 128 20.99 -11.80 -20.28
N ASP A 129 20.55 -11.83 -19.01
CA ASP A 129 21.45 -11.92 -17.85
C ASP A 129 22.14 -13.29 -17.70
N PHE A 130 21.66 -14.34 -18.37
CA PHE A 130 22.22 -15.69 -18.25
C PHE A 130 23.49 -15.88 -19.09
N GLU A 131 23.63 -15.16 -20.21
CA GLU A 131 24.79 -15.28 -21.10
C GLU A 131 26.06 -14.62 -20.54
N LEU A 132 25.94 -13.65 -19.62
CA LEU A 132 27.08 -12.90 -19.08
C LEU A 132 27.87 -13.65 -17.99
N TYR A 133 27.26 -14.64 -17.32
CA TYR A 133 27.89 -15.47 -16.28
C TYR A 133 28.36 -16.85 -16.79
N ALA A 134 28.04 -17.18 -18.05
CA ALA A 134 28.43 -18.42 -18.71
C ALA A 134 29.70 -18.29 -19.57
N ALA A 135 30.35 -17.12 -19.59
CA ALA A 135 31.60 -16.81 -20.28
C ALA A 135 32.74 -16.55 -19.28
#